data_AF-A0A3A4Z9X2-F1
#
_entry.id   AF-A0A3A4Z9X2-F1
#
_cell.length_a   1.000
_cell.length_b   1.000
_cell.length_c   1.000
_cell.angle_alpha   90.00
_cell.angle_beta   90.00
_cell.angle_gamma   90.00
#
_symmetry.space_group_name_H-M   'P 1'
#
loop_
_entity.id
_entity.type
_entity.pdbx_description
1 polymer ?
#
loop_
_entity_poly.entity_id
_entity_poly.type
_entity_poly.pdbx_seq_one_letter_code
_entity_poly.pdbx_strand_id
1 'polypeptide(L)' 'MDIIGAIFNIDIWQVGKFFVLIGLFIYLIFSFVVVRQVKLMTQVVSGILTNSLRAISWIFFLFSLFIFIFVLLFF' A
#
# COMPACT_ATOMS: atom_id res chain seq x y z
N MET A 1 12.19 4.07 38.94
CA MET A 1 11.97 3.29 37.71
C MET A 1 12.49 4.15 36.58
N ASP A 2 13.71 3.87 36.15
CA ASP A 2 14.48 4.77 35.30
C ASP A 2 13.89 4.81 33.90
N ILE A 3 13.48 6.02 33.46
CA ILE A 3 12.93 6.31 32.13
C ILE A 3 13.86 5.78 31.02
N ILE A 4 15.15 5.67 31.31
CA ILE A 4 16.19 5.11 30.46
C ILE A 4 15.96 3.61 30.19
N GLY A 5 15.55 2.83 31.19
CA GLY A 5 15.27 1.40 31.04
C GLY A 5 14.04 1.10 30.17
N ALA A 6 13.08 2.01 30.12
CA ALA A 6 11.90 1.91 29.24
C ALA A 6 12.26 2.18 27.76
N ILE A 7 13.23 3.06 27.49
CA ILE A 7 13.68 3.38 26.12
C ILE A 7 14.54 2.25 25.54
N PHE A 8 15.36 1.58 26.37
CA PHE A 8 16.18 0.44 25.94
C PHE A 8 15.42 -0.89 25.83
N ASN A 9 14.15 -0.94 26.22
CA ASN A 9 13.28 -2.11 26.04
C ASN A 9 12.45 -2.03 24.74
N ILE A 10 12.74 -1.08 23.85
CA ILE A 10 12.14 -1.07 22.52
C ILE A 10 12.79 -2.16 21.69
N ASP A 11 12.03 -3.22 21.42
CA ASP A 11 12.42 -4.28 20.51
C ASP A 11 12.52 -3.71 19.08
N ILE A 12 13.73 -3.69 18.54
CA ILE A 12 14.05 -3.23 17.17
C ILE A 12 13.14 -3.90 16.14
N TRP A 13 12.71 -5.13 16.40
CA TRP A 13 11.77 -5.87 15.57
C TRP A 13 10.39 -5.20 15.50
N GLN A 14 9.85 -4.74 16.63
CA GLN A 14 8.55 -4.08 16.68
C GLN A 14 8.56 -2.73 15.96
N VAL A 15 9.65 -1.97 16.09
CA VAL A 15 9.83 -0.71 15.35
C VAL A 15 9.88 -0.97 13.85
N GLY A 16 10.62 -2.00 13.42
CA GLY A 16 10.68 -2.40 12.02
C GLY A 16 9.29 -2.75 11.45
N LYS A 17 8.50 -3.55 12.17
CA LYS A 17 7.13 -3.89 11.77
C LYS A 17 6.26 -2.66 11.57
N PHE A 18 6.33 -1.70 12.50
CA PHE A 18 5.56 -0.48 12.44
C PHE A 18 5.88 0.36 11.20
N PHE A 19 7.17 0.52 10.86
CA PHE A 19 7.57 1.22 9.64
C PHE A 19 7.13 0.52 8.36
N VAL A 20 7.20 -0.81 8.30
CA VAL A 20 6.71 -1.59 7.15
C VAL A 20 5.21 -1.40 6.96
N LEU A 21 4.43 -1.46 8.04
CA LEU A 21 2.98 -1.24 8.02
C LEU A 21 2.62 0.15 7.49
N ILE A 22 3.30 1.19 7.96
CA ILE A 22 3.11 2.57 7.46
C ILE A 22 3.47 2.66 5.97
N GLY A 23 4.60 2.10 5.56
CA GLY A 23 5.03 2.11 4.16
C GLY A 23 4.01 1.44 3.24
N LEU A 24 3.49 0.27 3.63
CA LEU A 24 2.46 -0.43 2.87
C LEU A 24 1.13 0.31 2.86
N PHE A 25 0.76 0.98 3.95
CA PHE A 25 -0.44 1.81 3.99
C PHE A 25 -0.34 2.98 2.99
N ILE A 26 0.80 3.66 2.94
CA ILE A 26 1.06 4.71 1.95
C ILE A 26 1.00 4.13 0.52
N TYR A 27 1.61 2.97 0.30
CA TYR A 27 1.58 2.30 -1.01
C TYR A 27 0.15 1.93 -1.44
N LEU A 28 -0.71 1.52 -0.50
CA LEU A 28 -2.12 1.23 -0.76
C LEU A 28 -2.88 2.48 -1.21
N ILE A 29 -2.67 3.61 -0.54
CA ILE A 29 -3.23 4.90 -0.95
C ILE A 29 -2.72 5.28 -2.34
N PHE A 30 -1.42 5.11 -2.59
CA PHE A 30 -0.82 5.38 -3.89
C PHE A 30 -1.46 4.54 -5.00
N SER A 31 -1.65 3.24 -4.77
CA SER A 31 -2.29 2.33 -5.71
C SER A 31 -3.73 2.76 -6.04
N PHE A 32 -4.49 3.22 -5.04
CA PHE A 32 -5.81 3.81 -5.27
C PHE A 32 -5.76 5.07 -6.15
N VAL A 33 -4.78 5.96 -5.90
CA VAL A 33 -4.57 7.14 -6.75
C VAL A 33 -4.26 6.74 -8.18
N VAL A 34 -3.43 5.71 -8.40
CA VAL A 34 -3.12 5.21 -9.75
C VAL A 34 -4.38 4.76 -10.49
N VAL A 35 -5.31 4.04 -9.83
CA VAL A 35 -6.59 3.65 -10.45
C VAL A 35 -7.38 4.88 -10.91
N ARG A 36 -7.44 5.91 -10.06
CA ARG A 36 -8.10 7.18 -10.41
C ARG A 36 -7.43 7.86 -11.61
N GLN A 37 -6.10 7.88 -11.66
CA GLN A 37 -5.36 8.49 -12.77
C GLN A 37 -5.55 7.73 -14.08
N VAL A 38 -5.51 6.40 -14.05
CA VAL A 38 -5.80 5.56 -15.22
C VAL A 38 -7.23 5.80 -15.71
N LYS A 39 -8.20 5.97 -14.80
CA LYS A 39 -9.58 6.30 -15.18
C LYS A 39 -9.68 7.64 -15.91
N LEU A 40 -8.97 8.67 -15.48
CA LEU A 40 -8.98 10.00 -16.13
C LEU A 40 -8.25 9.98 -17.48
N MET A 41 -7.09 9.32 -17.58
CA MET A 41 -6.35 9.21 -18.84
C MET A 41 -7.14 8.45 -19.91
N THR A 42 -7.82 7.37 -19.52
CA THR A 42 -8.65 6.56 -20.43
C THR A 42 -9.92 7.28 -20.93
N GLN A 43 -10.29 8.42 -20.34
CA GLN A 43 -11.39 9.26 -20.84
C GLN A 43 -10.96 10.16 -22.01
N VAL A 44 -9.69 10.55 -22.07
CA VAL A 44 -9.17 11.47 -23.09
C VAL A 44 -8.61 10.70 -24.28
N VAL A 45 -7.95 9.57 -24.03
CA VAL A 45 -7.34 8.74 -25.07
C VAL A 45 -8.15 7.47 -25.22
N SER A 46 -8.98 7.38 -26.28
CA SER A 46 -9.71 6.16 -26.62
C SER A 46 -8.86 5.26 -27.52
N GLY A 47 -8.26 4.22 -26.95
CA GLY A 47 -7.53 3.19 -27.70
C GLY A 47 -7.97 1.78 -27.30
N ILE A 48 -7.63 0.79 -28.13
CA ILE A 48 -8.02 -0.63 -27.91
C ILE A 48 -7.54 -1.17 -26.56
N LEU A 49 -6.49 -0.58 -26.00
CA LEU A 49 -5.85 -0.99 -24.75
C LEU A 49 -6.44 -0.33 -23.50
N THR A 50 -7.33 0.66 -23.65
CA THR A 50 -7.89 1.44 -22.52
C THR A 50 -8.61 0.57 -21.50
N ASN A 51 -9.44 -0.36 -21.95
CA ASN A 51 -10.14 -1.29 -21.06
C ASN A 51 -9.17 -2.26 -20.37
N SER A 52 -8.15 -2.76 -21.08
CA SER A 52 -7.12 -3.64 -20.50
C SER A 52 -6.31 -2.90 -19.43
N LEU A 53 -5.89 -1.67 -19.70
CA LEU A 53 -5.19 -0.80 -18.75
C LEU A 53 -6.03 -0.52 -17.50
N ARG A 54 -7.33 -0.28 -17.66
CA ARG A 54 -8.25 -0.09 -16.55
C ARG A 54 -8.42 -1.37 -15.73
N ALA A 55 -8.51 -2.54 -16.36
CA ALA A 55 -8.61 -3.81 -15.64
C ALA A 55 -7.33 -4.10 -14.84
N ILE A 56 -6.16 -3.91 -15.45
CA ILE A 56 -4.86 -4.11 -14.80
C ILE A 56 -4.68 -3.18 -13.60
N SER A 57 -5.08 -1.90 -13.70
CA SER A 57 -4.94 -0.97 -12.57
C SER A 57 -5.79 -1.40 -11.37
N TRP A 58 -7.01 -1.89 -11.61
CA TRP A 58 -7.85 -2.46 -10.55
C TRP A 58 -7.26 -3.73 -9.93
N ILE A 59 -6.67 -4.62 -10.73
CA ILE A 59 -5.98 -5.81 -10.22
C ILE A 59 -4.80 -5.41 -9.33
N PHE A 60 -4.00 -4.43 -9.75
CA PHE A 60 -2.89 -3.90 -8.96
C PHE A 60 -3.34 -3.32 -7.62
N PHE A 61 -4.46 -2.59 -7.61
CA PHE A 61 -5.04 -2.09 -6.38
C PHE A 61 -5.52 -3.21 -5.46
N LEU A 62 -6.24 -4.20 -6.02
CA LEU A 62 -6.72 -5.35 -5.26
C LEU A 62 -5.56 -6.17 -4.68
N PHE A 63 -4.48 -6.34 -5.44
CA PHE A 63 -3.27 -7.02 -5.00
C PHE A 63 -2.55 -6.25 -3.88
N SER A 64 -2.44 -4.93 -4.01
CA SER A 64 -1.88 -4.10 -2.93
C SER A 64 -2.73 -4.18 -1.65
N LEU A 65 -4.05 -4.19 -1.77
CA LEU A 65 -4.97 -4.37 -0.64
C LEU A 65 -4.79 -5.74 0.01
N PHE A 66 -4.69 -6.78 -0.80
CA PHE A 66 -4.44 -8.14 -0.33
C PHE A 66 -3.12 -8.24 0.45
N ILE A 67 -2.02 -7.71 -0.09
CA ILE A 67 -0.71 -7.71 0.60
C ILE A 67 -0.79 -6.93 1.92
N PHE A 68 -1.42 -5.76 1.93
CA PHE A 68 -1.55 -4.97 3.15
C PHE A 68 -2.30 -5.73 4.24
N ILE A 69 -3.43 -6.35 3.92
CA ILE A 69 -4.21 -7.17 4.87
C ILE A 69 -3.41 -8.38 5.33
N PHE A 70 -2.72 -9.06 4.41
CA PHE A 70 -1.88 -10.21 4.73
C PHE A 70 -0.78 -9.84 5.73
N VAL A 71 -0.06 -8.74 5.48
CA VAL A 71 0.98 -8.26 6.39
C VAL A 71 0.39 -7.81 7.72
N LEU A 72 -0.75 -7.11 7.73
CA LEU A 72 -1.42 -6.69 8.96
C LEU A 72 -1.82 -7.86 9.87
N LEU A 73 -2.21 -9.01 9.30
CA LEU A 73 -2.69 -10.17 10.06
C LEU A 73 -1.57 -11.16 10.44
N PHE A 74 -0.57 -11.35 9.59
CA PHE A 74 0.43 -12.41 9.76
C PHE A 74 1.82 -11.91 10.17
N PHE A 75 2.10 -10.61 10.06
CA PHE A 75 3.40 -10.02 10.36
C PHE A 75 3.35 -9.16 11.62
#